data_AF-A0A5K3ES74-F1
#
_entry.id   AF-A0A5K3ES74-F1
#
_cell.length_a   1.000
_cell.length_b   1.000
_cell.length_c   1.000
_cell.angle_alpha   90.00
_cell.angle_beta   90.00
_cell.angle_gamma   90.00
#
_symmetry.space_group_name_H-M   'P 1'
#
loop_
_entity.id
_entity.type
_entity.pdbx_description
1 polymer ?
#
loop_
_entity_poly.entity_id
_entity_poly.type
_entity_poly.pdbx_seq_one_letter_code
_entity_poly.pdbx_strand_id
1 'polypeptide(L)'
;MGKTQRSRRREKRRLEYGSGDESPKPKGLPLFPTKSQSYREKRKARKLSLKKGKCEFSNLCREFACAGVEIASIVQLPAGQPSSLLPKELGGWSYAFIKKLLDAFEHKGEASVFLDLYSYDACVTVQVVPYAVEKCAPIGINNVTNRQALKEFPQIRSMLPYVLLSANLLKGCCPLPAWVWAHINADKKTNLTRDHRKLLLSLNGLQDLNAKYINKQVKRHNPASVSCLSGSHSSVNFARGPREIERLFTQMPLLIAIRDDATSQVDITSHGPLGVFVKFTTLCLEVVSEQAINRSSVLLHAPIARWVQRTMIVQPPPVEKIVNEDICVIPVSEQMQYKYANLIRESVEKWVLLAEMEPSKQRTKENDPSNEEREIKTTEVSSVTGMNRDFSRQCLEECDWDVEAAISAFHRVQSAGLLPDLAFIQ
;
A
#
# COMPACT_ATOMS: atom_id res chain seq x y z
N MET A 1 -39.00 23.78 -39.55
CA MET A 1 -38.86 22.31 -39.53
C MET A 1 -38.12 21.93 -38.24
N GLY A 2 -38.82 21.46 -37.21
CA GLY A 2 -38.71 20.08 -36.64
C GLY A 2 -37.33 19.78 -36.02
N LYS A 3 -37.11 19.36 -34.77
CA LYS A 3 -37.93 18.73 -33.73
C LYS A 3 -37.33 18.97 -32.32
N THR A 4 -38.20 19.33 -31.39
CA THR A 4 -38.41 18.81 -30.02
C THR A 4 -37.25 18.21 -29.19
N GLN A 5 -37.00 18.80 -28.01
CA GLN A 5 -36.68 18.05 -26.78
C GLN A 5 -37.51 18.61 -25.61
N ARG A 6 -38.37 17.77 -25.04
CA ARG A 6 -39.32 18.12 -23.96
C ARG A 6 -38.62 18.10 -22.60
N SER A 7 -38.48 19.27 -21.99
CA SER A 7 -38.35 19.47 -20.55
C SER A 7 -39.64 20.10 -20.05
N ARG A 8 -40.40 19.45 -19.16
CA ARG A 8 -41.42 20.11 -18.33
C ARG A 8 -41.62 19.40 -16.98
N ARG A 9 -40.89 19.89 -15.98
CA ARG A 9 -41.46 20.16 -14.64
C ARG A 9 -42.67 21.08 -14.82
N ARG A 10 -43.79 20.81 -14.13
CA ARG A 10 -44.70 21.87 -13.64
C ARG A 10 -45.73 21.32 -12.65
N GLU A 11 -45.45 21.61 -11.38
CA GLU A 11 -46.33 22.27 -10.42
C GLU A 11 -47.66 22.81 -11.00
N LYS A 12 -48.78 22.47 -10.35
CA LYS A 12 -50.03 23.23 -10.47
C LYS A 12 -50.67 23.42 -9.10
N ARG A 13 -50.65 24.67 -8.68
CA ARG A 13 -51.38 25.26 -7.55
C ARG A 13 -52.88 25.21 -7.80
N ARG A 14 -53.62 25.10 -6.69
CA ARG A 14 -55.06 25.36 -6.55
C ARG A 14 -55.38 26.81 -6.89
N LEU A 15 -56.55 27.04 -7.48
CA LEU A 15 -57.38 28.22 -7.28
C LEU A 15 -58.85 27.89 -7.62
N GLU A 16 -59.72 28.56 -6.88
CA GLU A 16 -61.13 28.28 -6.57
C GLU A 16 -62.12 28.90 -7.56
N TYR A 17 -63.39 28.46 -7.50
CA TYR A 17 -64.66 29.20 -7.70
C TYR A 17 -65.78 28.17 -7.38
N GLY A 18 -66.88 28.40 -6.65
CA GLY A 18 -67.43 29.51 -5.89
C GLY A 18 -68.81 29.07 -5.33
N SER A 19 -69.16 29.57 -4.14
CA SER A 19 -70.50 29.80 -3.53
C SER A 19 -71.71 28.87 -3.78
N GLY A 20 -72.40 28.48 -2.69
CA GLY A 20 -73.81 28.06 -2.73
C GLY A 20 -74.24 27.28 -1.49
N ASP A 21 -75.10 27.90 -0.69
CA ASP A 21 -75.61 27.49 0.62
C ASP A 21 -76.67 26.37 0.55
N GLU A 22 -76.97 25.79 1.72
CA GLU A 22 -78.14 24.96 2.09
C GLU A 22 -78.17 23.43 1.78
N SER A 23 -78.47 22.69 2.87
CA SER A 23 -78.68 21.24 3.01
C SER A 23 -80.04 20.78 2.42
N PRO A 24 -80.48 19.49 2.45
CA PRO A 24 -79.84 18.25 2.88
C PRO A 24 -79.94 17.08 1.84
N LYS A 25 -78.98 16.14 1.85
CA LYS A 25 -79.10 14.88 1.07
C LYS A 25 -79.72 13.75 1.90
N PRO A 26 -80.66 12.96 1.34
CA PRO A 26 -81.22 11.79 1.99
C PRO A 26 -80.26 10.59 1.93
N LYS A 27 -80.44 9.70 2.91
CA LYS A 27 -79.66 8.50 3.20
C LYS A 27 -79.68 7.48 2.04
N GLY A 28 -78.50 7.02 1.65
CA GLY A 28 -78.25 5.82 0.85
C GLY A 28 -76.91 5.19 1.28
N LEU A 29 -76.94 3.91 1.61
CA LEU A 29 -75.98 3.03 2.32
C LEU A 29 -74.68 2.68 1.52
N PRO A 30 -73.68 1.93 2.07
CA PRO A 30 -72.30 2.44 2.24
C PRO A 30 -71.17 1.54 1.66
N LEU A 31 -69.93 1.79 2.13
CA LEU A 31 -68.80 0.85 2.33
C LEU A 31 -67.70 0.76 1.25
N PHE A 32 -66.62 1.52 1.46
CA PHE A 32 -65.26 1.01 1.23
C PHE A 32 -64.76 0.33 2.52
N PRO A 33 -64.14 -0.86 2.46
CA PRO A 33 -63.78 -1.60 3.67
C PRO A 33 -62.59 -0.93 4.38
N THR A 34 -62.84 -0.44 5.59
CA THR A 34 -61.78 -0.17 6.56
C THR A 34 -61.04 -1.47 6.84
N LYS A 35 -59.70 -1.47 6.68
CA LYS A 35 -58.85 -2.66 6.90
C LYS A 35 -59.27 -3.37 8.18
N SER A 36 -59.56 -4.66 8.08
CA SER A 36 -60.12 -5.47 9.16
C SER A 36 -59.33 -5.31 10.45
N GLN A 37 -60.04 -5.29 11.58
CA GLN A 37 -59.48 -5.16 12.93
C GLN A 37 -58.38 -6.20 13.18
N SER A 38 -58.59 -7.42 12.67
CA SER A 38 -57.61 -8.52 12.63
C SER A 38 -56.26 -8.15 11.99
N TYR A 39 -56.25 -7.39 10.89
CA TYR A 39 -55.00 -6.97 10.24
C TYR A 39 -54.23 -5.95 11.08
N ARG A 40 -54.95 -5.02 11.72
CA ARG A 40 -54.34 -4.00 12.61
C ARG A 40 -53.76 -4.66 13.86
N GLU A 41 -54.46 -5.65 14.42
CA GLU A 41 -54.02 -6.43 15.58
C GLU A 41 -52.79 -7.29 15.24
N LYS A 42 -52.79 -8.02 14.12
CA LYS A 42 -51.61 -8.77 13.64
C LYS A 42 -50.39 -7.87 13.46
N ARG A 43 -50.56 -6.65 12.96
CA ARG A 43 -49.46 -5.67 12.80
C ARG A 43 -48.96 -5.13 14.14
N LYS A 44 -49.85 -4.89 15.12
CA LYS A 44 -49.46 -4.51 16.49
C LYS A 44 -48.70 -5.63 17.18
N ALA A 45 -49.20 -6.87 17.10
CA ALA A 45 -48.54 -8.05 17.64
C ALA A 45 -47.13 -8.26 17.04
N ARG A 46 -46.99 -8.12 15.72
CA ARG A 46 -45.68 -8.20 15.05
C ARG A 46 -44.71 -7.09 15.51
N LYS A 47 -45.19 -5.86 15.70
CA LYS A 47 -44.34 -4.76 16.21
C LYS A 47 -43.89 -5.01 17.66
N LEU A 48 -44.78 -5.54 18.50
CA LEU A 48 -44.45 -5.91 19.88
C LEU A 48 -43.43 -7.04 19.93
N SER A 49 -43.62 -8.09 19.13
CA SER A 49 -42.67 -9.21 18.98
C SER A 49 -41.30 -8.73 18.50
N LEU A 50 -41.22 -7.85 17.50
CA LEU A 50 -39.96 -7.28 17.02
C LEU A 50 -39.26 -6.41 18.08
N LYS A 51 -40.01 -5.63 18.86
CA LYS A 51 -39.45 -4.87 19.98
C LYS A 51 -38.90 -5.79 21.06
N LYS A 52 -39.64 -6.85 21.41
CA LYS A 52 -39.22 -7.86 22.39
C LYS A 52 -37.94 -8.55 21.94
N GLY A 53 -37.88 -9.04 20.70
CA GLY A 53 -36.69 -9.67 20.14
C GLY A 53 -35.48 -8.73 20.05
N LYS A 54 -35.68 -7.42 19.81
CA LYS A 54 -34.59 -6.44 19.83
C LYS A 54 -34.03 -6.21 21.24
N CYS A 55 -34.90 -6.19 22.25
CA CYS A 55 -34.46 -6.11 23.65
C CYS A 55 -33.76 -7.40 24.09
N GLU A 56 -34.31 -8.57 23.76
CA GLU A 56 -33.70 -9.88 24.04
C GLU A 56 -32.32 -10.00 23.40
N PHE A 57 -32.18 -9.60 22.12
CA PHE A 57 -30.89 -9.57 21.44
C PHE A 57 -29.90 -8.59 22.11
N SER A 58 -30.35 -7.39 22.48
CA SER A 58 -29.50 -6.42 23.17
C SER A 58 -29.07 -6.91 24.55
N ASN A 59 -29.91 -7.68 25.25
CA ASN A 59 -29.59 -8.27 26.54
C ASN A 59 -28.61 -9.44 26.36
N LEU A 60 -28.80 -10.29 25.35
CA LEU A 60 -27.85 -11.35 24.96
C LEU A 60 -26.48 -10.78 24.62
N CYS A 61 -26.39 -9.70 23.85
CA CYS A 61 -25.11 -9.04 23.57
C CYS A 61 -24.45 -8.48 24.84
N ARG A 62 -25.25 -7.98 25.79
CA ARG A 62 -24.75 -7.45 27.06
C ARG A 62 -24.31 -8.58 28.00
N GLU A 63 -25.05 -9.69 28.03
CA GLU A 63 -24.66 -10.93 28.71
C GLU A 63 -23.39 -11.51 28.10
N PHE A 64 -23.21 -11.52 26.77
CA PHE A 64 -21.96 -11.94 26.13
C PHE A 64 -20.79 -10.99 26.43
N ALA A 65 -21.05 -9.69 26.57
CA ALA A 65 -20.02 -8.72 26.93
C ALA A 65 -19.63 -8.78 28.41
N CYS A 66 -20.56 -9.21 29.28
CA CYS A 66 -20.36 -9.31 30.74
C CYS A 66 -20.05 -10.73 31.22
N ALA A 67 -20.34 -11.76 30.42
CA ALA A 67 -19.87 -13.12 30.63
C ALA A 67 -18.37 -13.03 30.45
N GLY A 68 -17.65 -13.02 31.58
CA GLY A 68 -16.21 -13.08 31.60
C GLY A 68 -15.79 -14.16 30.62
N VAL A 69 -15.13 -13.74 29.55
CA VAL A 69 -14.46 -14.66 28.65
C VAL A 69 -13.54 -15.43 29.59
N GLU A 70 -13.84 -16.69 29.87
CA GLU A 70 -12.79 -17.64 30.21
C GLU A 70 -11.88 -17.56 29.01
N ILE A 71 -10.82 -16.76 29.17
CA ILE A 71 -9.78 -16.61 28.17
C ILE A 71 -9.21 -18.01 28.10
N ALA A 72 -9.74 -18.81 27.17
CA ALA A 72 -9.13 -20.03 26.71
C ALA A 72 -7.66 -19.68 26.59
N SER A 73 -6.85 -20.31 27.46
CA SER A 73 -5.47 -19.95 27.77
C SER A 73 -4.87 -19.22 26.59
N ILE A 74 -4.58 -17.92 26.73
CA ILE A 74 -3.88 -17.15 25.70
C ILE A 74 -2.81 -18.09 25.20
N VAL A 75 -2.93 -18.56 23.96
CA VAL A 75 -1.88 -19.37 23.36
C VAL A 75 -0.70 -18.42 23.38
N GLN A 76 0.17 -18.59 24.37
CA GLN A 76 1.37 -17.81 24.50
C GLN A 76 2.17 -18.24 23.29
N LEU A 77 2.04 -17.46 22.21
CA LEU A 77 2.92 -17.59 21.07
C LEU A 77 4.34 -17.51 21.64
N PRO A 78 5.23 -18.43 21.23
CA PRO A 78 6.62 -18.36 21.67
C PRO A 78 7.12 -16.94 21.45
N ALA A 79 7.79 -16.37 22.46
CA ALA A 79 8.44 -15.08 22.29
C ALA A 79 9.34 -15.15 21.04
N GLY A 80 9.28 -14.14 20.17
CA GLY A 80 10.12 -14.08 18.98
C GLY A 80 11.59 -14.16 19.41
N GLN A 81 12.26 -15.26 19.07
CA GLN A 81 13.68 -15.41 19.35
C GLN A 81 14.47 -14.65 18.27
N PRO A 82 15.37 -13.73 18.64
CA PRO A 82 16.23 -13.07 17.67
C PRO A 82 17.26 -14.07 17.16
N SER A 83 17.10 -14.47 15.88
CA SER A 83 17.95 -15.43 15.15
C SER A 83 18.01 -16.83 15.79
N SER A 84 17.71 -17.87 15.02
CA SER A 84 17.82 -19.25 15.53
C SER A 84 19.21 -19.54 16.09
N LEU A 85 19.29 -20.34 17.16
CA LEU A 85 20.54 -20.84 17.77
C LEU A 85 21.32 -21.65 16.73
N LEU A 86 22.13 -20.96 15.96
CA LEU A 86 22.91 -21.55 14.88
C LEU A 86 24.27 -22.03 15.37
N PRO A 87 24.82 -23.12 14.79
CA PRO A 87 26.23 -23.43 14.93
C PRO A 87 27.05 -22.19 14.56
N LYS A 88 28.00 -21.80 15.42
CA LYS A 88 28.77 -20.54 15.28
C LYS A 88 29.38 -20.36 13.88
N GLU A 89 29.83 -21.45 13.27
CA GLU A 89 30.41 -21.48 11.92
C GLU A 89 29.39 -21.09 10.84
N LEU A 90 28.15 -21.59 10.94
CA LEU A 90 27.09 -21.27 9.99
C LEU A 90 26.55 -19.85 10.19
N GLY A 91 26.55 -19.37 11.43
CA GLY A 91 26.23 -17.97 11.74
C GLY A 91 27.26 -17.01 11.14
N GLY A 92 28.55 -17.27 11.33
CA GLY A 92 29.63 -16.45 10.77
C GLY A 92 29.62 -16.43 9.24
N TRP A 93 29.45 -17.60 8.62
CA TRP A 93 29.33 -17.71 7.16
C TRP A 93 28.12 -16.95 6.63
N SER A 94 26.93 -17.15 7.22
CA SER A 94 25.71 -16.51 6.71
C SER A 94 25.75 -15.00 6.84
N TYR A 95 26.31 -14.45 7.92
CA TYR A 95 26.52 -13.00 8.04
C TYR A 95 27.47 -12.45 6.96
N ALA A 96 28.59 -13.13 6.71
CA ALA A 96 29.55 -12.73 5.67
C ALA A 96 28.91 -12.78 4.27
N PHE A 97 28.12 -13.83 4.00
CA PHE A 97 27.38 -13.99 2.75
C PHE A 97 26.34 -12.89 2.56
N ILE A 98 25.52 -12.59 3.58
CA ILE A 98 24.51 -11.53 3.53
C ILE A 98 25.17 -10.15 3.36
N LYS A 99 26.30 -9.90 4.02
CA LYS A 99 27.06 -8.66 3.81
C LYS A 99 27.51 -8.51 2.35
N LYS A 100 28.13 -9.55 1.78
CA LYS A 100 28.53 -9.60 0.37
C LYS A 100 27.33 -9.35 -0.56
N LEU A 101 26.19 -9.96 -0.25
CA LEU A 101 24.93 -9.77 -0.98
C LEU A 101 24.50 -8.29 -0.94
N LEU A 102 24.40 -7.68 0.24
CA LEU A 102 23.98 -6.28 0.38
C LEU A 102 24.91 -5.31 -0.33
N ASP A 103 26.23 -5.48 -0.15
CA ASP A 103 27.25 -4.65 -0.81
C ASP A 103 27.09 -4.68 -2.33
N ALA A 104 26.85 -5.86 -2.91
CA ALA A 104 26.62 -6.06 -4.32
C ALA A 104 25.38 -5.31 -4.86
N PHE A 105 24.29 -5.26 -4.11
CA PHE A 105 23.05 -4.60 -4.54
C PHE A 105 23.06 -3.08 -4.39
N GLU A 106 23.86 -2.57 -3.45
CA GLU A 106 23.97 -1.13 -3.18
C GLU A 106 24.86 -0.41 -4.20
N HIS A 107 25.89 -1.07 -4.74
CA HIS A 107 26.86 -0.47 -5.67
C HIS A 107 26.49 -0.63 -7.16
N LYS A 108 25.18 -0.59 -7.51
CA LYS A 108 24.65 -0.80 -8.88
C LYS A 108 25.60 -0.29 -9.98
N GLY A 109 26.37 -1.18 -10.59
CA GLY A 109 27.40 -0.75 -11.55
C GLY A 109 28.05 -1.87 -12.36
N GLU A 110 28.10 -3.10 -11.86
CA GLU A 110 28.80 -4.18 -12.55
C GLU A 110 27.94 -5.44 -12.73
N ALA A 111 27.67 -5.79 -13.99
CA ALA A 111 26.96 -7.01 -14.38
C ALA A 111 27.64 -8.29 -13.86
N SER A 112 28.97 -8.25 -13.65
CA SER A 112 29.78 -9.35 -13.11
C SER A 112 29.33 -9.77 -11.70
N VAL A 113 28.81 -8.84 -10.91
CA VAL A 113 28.37 -9.10 -9.53
C VAL A 113 27.27 -10.17 -9.48
N PHE A 114 26.37 -10.19 -10.47
CA PHE A 114 25.32 -11.20 -10.55
C PHE A 114 25.85 -12.57 -10.95
N LEU A 115 26.91 -12.63 -11.75
CA LEU A 115 27.57 -13.89 -12.11
C LEU A 115 28.30 -14.52 -10.90
N ASP A 116 28.78 -13.68 -9.99
CA ASP A 116 29.47 -14.11 -8.78
C ASP A 116 28.50 -14.56 -7.68
N LEU A 117 27.30 -13.99 -7.63
CA LEU A 117 26.30 -14.29 -6.61
C LEU A 117 25.32 -15.40 -6.99
N TYR A 118 24.97 -15.55 -8.27
CA TYR A 118 23.93 -16.48 -8.71
C TYR A 118 24.49 -17.63 -9.53
N SER A 119 23.89 -18.82 -9.35
CA SER A 119 24.12 -19.96 -10.23
C SER A 119 23.63 -19.65 -11.65
N TYR A 120 24.17 -20.34 -12.65
CA TYR A 120 23.82 -20.14 -14.05
C TYR A 120 22.33 -20.42 -14.33
N ASP A 121 21.75 -21.37 -13.61
CA ASP A 121 20.36 -21.79 -13.69
C ASP A 121 19.45 -21.18 -12.61
N ALA A 122 19.95 -20.17 -11.88
CA ALA A 122 19.25 -19.59 -10.76
C ALA A 122 17.88 -19.01 -11.14
N CYS A 123 16.93 -19.07 -10.23
CA CYS A 123 15.60 -18.48 -10.40
C CYS A 123 15.34 -17.42 -9.32
N VAL A 124 14.84 -16.26 -9.73
CA VAL A 124 14.47 -15.18 -8.81
C VAL A 124 13.03 -14.77 -9.05
N THR A 125 12.25 -14.69 -7.97
CA THR A 125 10.89 -14.12 -7.99
C THR A 125 10.79 -12.93 -7.06
N VAL A 126 9.97 -11.94 -7.46
CA VAL A 126 9.64 -10.79 -6.62
C VAL A 126 8.18 -10.90 -6.23
N GLN A 127 7.88 -10.75 -4.96
CA GLN A 127 6.55 -10.72 -4.38
C GLN A 127 6.36 -9.37 -3.71
N VAL A 128 5.12 -8.91 -3.72
CA VAL A 128 4.74 -7.67 -3.06
C VAL A 128 3.61 -7.98 -2.12
N VAL A 129 3.73 -7.62 -0.85
CA VAL A 129 2.57 -7.76 0.05
C VAL A 129 1.47 -6.85 -0.48
N PRO A 130 0.30 -7.41 -0.83
CA PRO A 130 -0.80 -6.60 -1.29
C PRO A 130 -1.16 -5.62 -0.18
N TYR A 131 -1.26 -4.34 -0.52
CA TYR A 131 -1.68 -3.35 0.47
C TYR A 131 -3.07 -3.74 0.98
N ALA A 132 -3.13 -4.14 2.25
CA ALA A 132 -4.38 -4.36 2.93
C ALA A 132 -5.03 -2.99 3.04
N VAL A 133 -6.05 -2.79 2.23
CA VAL A 133 -6.86 -1.58 2.23
C VAL A 133 -7.78 -1.61 3.47
N GLU A 134 -7.19 -1.74 4.66
CA GLU A 134 -7.93 -1.62 5.92
C GLU A 134 -8.53 -0.21 6.03
N LYS A 135 -7.85 0.79 5.46
CA LYS A 135 -8.31 2.19 5.42
C LYS A 135 -9.35 2.53 4.31
N CYS A 136 -9.75 1.62 3.40
CA CYS A 136 -10.93 1.89 2.53
C CYS A 136 -12.22 1.22 2.98
N ALA A 137 -12.23 0.54 4.12
CA ALA A 137 -13.48 0.19 4.79
C ALA A 137 -14.46 1.38 5.00
N PRO A 138 -14.00 2.65 5.18
CA PRO A 138 -14.90 3.80 5.29
C PRO A 138 -15.17 4.53 3.96
N ILE A 139 -14.47 4.22 2.86
CA ILE A 139 -14.79 4.82 1.56
C ILE A 139 -16.05 4.12 1.09
N GLY A 140 -17.19 4.76 1.42
CA GLY A 140 -18.51 4.21 1.17
C GLY A 140 -18.61 3.59 -0.22
N ILE A 141 -19.36 2.49 -0.26
CA ILE A 141 -19.76 1.65 -1.40
C ILE A 141 -20.14 2.46 -2.67
N ASN A 142 -20.43 3.75 -2.53
CA ASN A 142 -20.83 4.66 -3.59
C ASN A 142 -19.67 5.42 -4.28
N ASN A 143 -18.46 5.48 -3.70
CA ASN A 143 -17.32 6.26 -4.24
C ASN A 143 -16.29 5.39 -4.98
N VAL A 144 -16.39 4.06 -4.89
CA VAL A 144 -15.45 3.11 -5.51
C VAL A 144 -15.47 3.18 -7.04
N THR A 145 -16.54 3.72 -7.64
CA THR A 145 -16.66 3.89 -9.10
C THR A 145 -15.90 5.09 -9.64
N ASN A 146 -15.41 6.00 -8.80
CA ASN A 146 -14.75 7.21 -9.27
C ASN A 146 -13.24 6.98 -9.46
N ARG A 147 -12.79 7.02 -10.71
CA ARG A 147 -11.40 6.84 -11.14
C ARG A 147 -10.43 7.87 -10.50
N GLN A 148 -10.96 9.00 -10.02
CA GLN A 148 -10.20 10.02 -9.28
C GLN A 148 -9.83 9.55 -7.87
N ALA A 149 -10.71 8.85 -7.14
CA ALA A 149 -10.42 8.36 -5.79
C ALA A 149 -9.25 7.34 -5.77
N LEU A 150 -9.06 6.58 -6.85
CA LEU A 150 -7.91 5.68 -6.98
C LEU A 150 -6.57 6.41 -7.22
N LYS A 151 -6.61 7.66 -7.70
CA LYS A 151 -5.41 8.50 -7.81
C LYS A 151 -4.92 8.96 -6.44
N GLU A 152 -5.78 8.91 -5.42
CA GLU A 152 -5.53 9.38 -4.05
C GLU A 152 -4.93 8.29 -3.14
N PHE A 153 -4.46 7.16 -3.69
CA PHE A 153 -3.67 6.18 -2.92
C PHE A 153 -2.18 6.27 -3.26
N PRO A 154 -1.42 7.21 -2.66
CA PRO A 154 0.03 7.34 -2.80
C PRO A 154 0.76 6.01 -2.59
N GLN A 155 0.27 5.17 -1.67
CA GLN A 155 0.87 3.89 -1.31
C GLN A 155 0.78 2.84 -2.44
N ILE A 156 -0.32 2.79 -3.19
CA ILE A 156 -0.44 1.87 -4.34
C ILE A 156 0.49 2.32 -5.47
N ARG A 157 0.63 3.63 -5.67
CA ARG A 157 1.56 4.18 -6.67
C ARG A 157 3.01 3.94 -6.29
N SER A 158 3.38 4.09 -5.02
CA SER A 158 4.76 3.88 -4.58
C SER A 158 5.18 2.40 -4.67
N MET A 159 4.24 1.45 -4.55
CA MET A 159 4.52 0.03 -4.74
C MET A 159 4.44 -0.43 -6.20
N LEU A 160 4.00 0.44 -7.12
CA LEU A 160 3.79 0.08 -8.53
C LEU A 160 5.02 -0.53 -9.20
N PRO A 161 6.26 -0.01 -9.02
CA PRO A 161 7.46 -0.59 -9.65
C PRO A 161 7.61 -2.08 -9.32
N TYR A 162 7.41 -2.47 -8.05
CA TYR A 162 7.49 -3.85 -7.63
C TYR A 162 6.30 -4.69 -8.11
N VAL A 163 5.07 -4.13 -8.11
CA VAL A 163 3.87 -4.83 -8.58
C VAL A 163 3.97 -5.20 -10.06
N LEU A 164 4.61 -4.35 -10.87
CA LEU A 164 4.82 -4.63 -12.29
C LEU A 164 5.79 -5.80 -12.51
N LEU A 165 6.75 -5.98 -11.61
CA LEU A 165 7.76 -7.04 -11.66
C LEU A 165 7.35 -8.30 -10.90
N SER A 166 6.23 -8.27 -10.17
CA SER A 166 5.94 -9.33 -9.22
C SER A 166 5.42 -10.62 -9.85
N ALA A 167 5.66 -11.71 -9.13
CA ALA A 167 5.13 -13.04 -9.29
C ALA A 167 3.76 -13.22 -8.59
N ASN A 168 3.19 -12.16 -8.01
CA ASN A 168 1.90 -12.24 -7.33
C ASN A 168 0.82 -12.77 -8.29
N LEU A 169 0.12 -13.82 -7.89
CA LEU A 169 -1.07 -14.30 -8.61
C LEU A 169 -2.16 -13.22 -8.68
N LEU A 170 -2.27 -12.41 -7.64
CA LEU A 170 -3.20 -11.31 -7.49
C LEU A 170 -2.46 -9.97 -7.52
N LYS A 171 -1.96 -9.57 -8.69
CA LYS A 171 -1.23 -8.30 -8.85
C LYS A 171 -2.09 -7.11 -8.39
N GLY A 172 -1.69 -6.49 -7.28
CA GLY A 172 -2.32 -5.31 -6.68
C GLY A 172 -3.79 -5.44 -6.29
N CYS A 173 -4.32 -6.66 -6.17
CA CYS A 173 -5.62 -6.89 -5.55
C CYS A 173 -5.43 -7.04 -4.03
N CYS A 174 -6.30 -6.40 -3.25
CA CYS A 174 -6.31 -6.61 -1.81
C CYS A 174 -6.68 -8.06 -1.49
N PRO A 175 -6.07 -8.66 -0.45
CA PRO A 175 -6.49 -9.98 -0.01
C PRO A 175 -7.96 -9.91 0.39
N LEU A 176 -8.77 -10.82 -0.14
CA LEU A 176 -10.19 -10.87 0.21
C LEU A 176 -10.32 -11.29 1.68
N PRO A 177 -11.24 -10.69 2.45
CA PRO A 177 -11.53 -11.14 3.80
C PRO A 177 -11.87 -12.63 3.85
N ALA A 178 -11.54 -13.31 4.95
CA ALA A 178 -11.74 -14.76 5.09
C ALA A 178 -13.19 -15.21 4.81
N TRP A 179 -14.19 -14.39 5.18
CA TRP A 179 -15.60 -14.70 4.90
C TRP A 179 -15.92 -14.71 3.40
N VAL A 180 -15.23 -13.91 2.59
CA VAL A 180 -15.39 -13.91 1.13
C VAL A 180 -14.86 -15.21 0.55
N TRP A 181 -13.66 -15.63 0.97
CA TRP A 181 -13.08 -16.91 0.55
C TRP A 181 -13.97 -18.08 0.95
N ALA A 182 -14.46 -18.09 2.19
CA ALA A 182 -15.40 -19.10 2.65
C ALA A 182 -16.68 -19.12 1.80
N HIS A 183 -17.19 -17.95 1.38
CA HIS A 183 -18.37 -17.87 0.52
C HIS A 183 -18.11 -18.35 -0.91
N ILE A 184 -16.96 -18.00 -1.52
CA ILE A 184 -16.56 -18.45 -2.86
C ILE A 184 -16.44 -19.98 -2.88
N ASN A 185 -15.84 -20.56 -1.83
CA ASN A 185 -15.60 -22.01 -1.73
C ASN A 185 -16.86 -22.81 -1.34
N ALA A 186 -17.90 -22.17 -0.79
CA ALA A 186 -19.07 -22.86 -0.26
C ALA A 186 -20.15 -23.23 -1.31
N ASP A 187 -19.79 -23.37 -2.60
CA ASP A 187 -20.72 -23.68 -3.71
C ASP A 187 -22.01 -22.84 -3.67
N LYS A 188 -21.90 -21.57 -3.26
CA LYS A 188 -23.01 -20.60 -3.14
C LYS A 188 -24.17 -21.04 -2.20
N LYS A 189 -24.01 -22.09 -1.39
CA LYS A 189 -25.07 -22.57 -0.47
C LYS A 189 -25.32 -21.63 0.72
N THR A 190 -24.35 -20.79 1.07
CA THR A 190 -24.47 -19.83 2.17
C THR A 190 -25.08 -18.51 1.69
N ASN A 191 -26.31 -18.22 2.12
CA ASN A 191 -26.93 -16.93 1.84
C ASN A 191 -26.20 -15.82 2.61
N LEU A 192 -25.43 -14.99 1.90
CA LEU A 192 -24.84 -13.77 2.48
C LEU A 192 -25.95 -12.83 2.97
N THR A 193 -25.68 -12.12 4.07
CA THR A 193 -26.51 -11.00 4.54
C THR A 193 -26.53 -9.89 3.48
N ARG A 194 -27.54 -9.00 3.53
CA ARG A 194 -27.62 -7.87 2.60
C ARG A 194 -26.35 -7.01 2.63
N ASP A 195 -25.77 -6.82 3.80
CA ASP A 195 -24.58 -5.98 3.98
C ASP A 195 -23.33 -6.67 3.45
N HIS A 196 -23.14 -7.97 3.72
CA HIS A 196 -22.05 -8.74 3.11
C HIS A 196 -22.16 -8.82 1.58
N ARG A 197 -23.37 -8.90 1.00
CA ARG A 197 -23.54 -8.84 -0.46
C ARG A 197 -23.08 -7.49 -1.04
N LYS A 198 -23.45 -6.38 -0.40
CA LYS A 198 -23.01 -5.05 -0.84
C LYS A 198 -21.50 -4.88 -0.71
N LEU A 199 -20.92 -5.39 0.38
CA LEU A 199 -19.47 -5.36 0.61
C LEU A 199 -18.75 -6.21 -0.43
N LEU A 200 -19.24 -7.42 -0.72
CA LEU A 200 -18.68 -8.30 -1.76
C LEU A 200 -18.68 -7.63 -3.14
N LEU A 201 -19.79 -7.00 -3.53
CA LEU A 201 -19.89 -6.24 -4.79
C LEU A 201 -18.85 -5.12 -4.85
N SER A 202 -18.62 -4.43 -3.72
CA SER A 202 -17.64 -3.34 -3.64
C SER A 202 -16.21 -3.85 -3.75
N LEU A 203 -15.90 -4.95 -3.07
CA LEU A 203 -14.59 -5.62 -3.14
C LEU A 203 -14.29 -6.10 -4.55
N ASN A 204 -15.25 -6.74 -5.23
CA ASN A 204 -15.10 -7.16 -6.62
C ASN A 204 -14.88 -5.95 -7.55
N GLY A 205 -15.64 -4.86 -7.37
CA GLY A 205 -15.44 -3.64 -8.14
C GLY A 205 -14.05 -3.02 -7.96
N LEU A 206 -13.52 -3.05 -6.73
CA LEU A 206 -12.17 -2.57 -6.42
C LEU A 206 -11.10 -3.48 -7.05
N GLN A 207 -11.27 -4.80 -7.00
CA GLN A 207 -10.38 -5.75 -7.67
C GLN A 207 -10.34 -5.53 -9.19
N ASP A 208 -11.51 -5.37 -9.83
CA ASP A 208 -11.60 -5.13 -11.27
C ASP A 208 -10.92 -3.81 -11.68
N LEU A 209 -11.07 -2.76 -10.87
CA LEU A 209 -10.44 -1.47 -11.13
C LEU A 209 -8.92 -1.55 -10.99
N ASN A 210 -8.41 -2.20 -9.93
CA ASN A 210 -6.98 -2.39 -9.72
C ASN A 210 -6.37 -3.23 -10.85
N ALA A 211 -7.01 -4.34 -11.22
CA ALA A 211 -6.58 -5.19 -12.33
C ALA A 211 -6.51 -4.41 -13.66
N LYS A 212 -7.55 -3.61 -13.97
CA LYS A 212 -7.56 -2.74 -15.17
C LYS A 212 -6.46 -1.69 -15.13
N TYR A 213 -6.21 -1.08 -13.97
CA TYR A 213 -5.15 -0.09 -13.79
C TYR A 213 -3.77 -0.73 -14.03
N ILE A 214 -3.49 -1.86 -13.39
CA ILE A 214 -2.20 -2.55 -13.49
C ILE A 214 -1.97 -3.05 -14.92
N ASN A 215 -2.97 -3.67 -15.55
CA ASN A 215 -2.86 -4.09 -16.95
C ASN A 215 -2.55 -2.92 -17.89
N LYS A 216 -3.10 -1.73 -17.62
CA LYS A 216 -2.76 -0.51 -18.37
C LYS A 216 -1.31 -0.10 -18.14
N GLN A 217 -0.79 -0.21 -16.92
CA GLN A 217 0.60 0.14 -16.60
C GLN A 217 1.59 -0.88 -17.16
N VAL A 218 1.29 -2.19 -17.09
CA VAL A 218 2.11 -3.25 -17.72
C VAL A 218 2.26 -2.99 -19.22
N LYS A 219 1.17 -2.64 -19.92
CA LYS A 219 1.22 -2.29 -21.35
C LYS A 219 2.07 -1.04 -21.66
N ARG A 220 2.22 -0.13 -20.71
CA ARG A 220 2.99 1.11 -20.87
C ARG A 220 4.48 0.93 -20.58
N HIS A 221 4.79 0.18 -19.52
CA HIS A 221 6.16 0.00 -19.04
C HIS A 221 6.86 -1.25 -19.57
N ASN A 222 6.10 -2.17 -20.20
CA ASN A 222 6.54 -3.41 -20.83
C ASN A 222 7.75 -4.10 -20.13
N PRO A 223 7.53 -4.95 -19.11
CA PRO A 223 8.59 -5.68 -18.43
C PRO A 223 9.15 -6.85 -19.28
N ALA A 224 9.27 -6.69 -20.60
CA ALA A 224 9.66 -7.75 -21.56
C ALA A 224 11.09 -8.30 -21.38
N SER A 225 11.81 -7.82 -20.38
CA SER A 225 13.20 -8.19 -20.08
C SER A 225 13.33 -9.42 -19.19
N VAL A 226 12.24 -9.89 -18.59
CA VAL A 226 12.19 -11.05 -17.69
C VAL A 226 11.14 -12.06 -18.16
N SER A 227 11.37 -13.33 -17.82
CA SER A 227 10.45 -14.41 -18.15
C SER A 227 9.07 -14.21 -17.51
N CYS A 228 8.03 -14.64 -18.21
CA CYS A 228 6.64 -14.51 -17.76
C CYS A 228 5.85 -15.77 -18.08
N LEU A 229 5.22 -16.35 -17.05
CA LEU A 229 4.25 -17.43 -17.18
C LEU A 229 2.85 -16.83 -17.20
N SER A 230 2.15 -16.99 -18.32
CA SER A 230 0.76 -16.56 -18.47
C SER A 230 -0.19 -17.71 -18.19
N GLY A 231 -1.04 -17.55 -17.19
CA GLY A 231 -2.21 -18.40 -16.93
C GLY A 231 -3.49 -17.79 -17.52
N SER A 232 -4.62 -18.49 -17.36
CA SER A 232 -5.92 -18.05 -17.87
C SER A 232 -6.41 -16.72 -17.28
N HIS A 233 -5.97 -16.36 -16.07
CA HIS A 233 -6.44 -15.18 -15.34
C HIS A 233 -5.32 -14.34 -14.70
N SER A 234 -4.06 -14.75 -14.80
CA SER A 234 -2.92 -14.05 -14.19
C SER A 234 -1.63 -14.28 -14.98
N SER A 235 -0.69 -13.35 -14.85
CA SER A 235 0.68 -13.50 -15.36
C SER A 235 1.66 -13.40 -14.20
N VAL A 236 2.62 -14.32 -14.14
CA VAL A 236 3.63 -14.42 -13.10
C VAL A 236 4.98 -14.13 -13.72
N ASN A 237 5.66 -13.09 -13.26
CA ASN A 237 7.01 -12.76 -13.73
C ASN A 237 8.05 -13.46 -12.86
N PHE A 238 9.14 -13.88 -13.48
CA PHE A 238 10.31 -14.45 -12.80
C PHE A 238 11.55 -14.20 -13.67
N ALA A 239 12.72 -14.19 -13.06
CA ALA A 239 13.98 -14.08 -13.77
C ALA A 239 14.73 -15.41 -13.72
N ARG A 240 15.21 -15.88 -14.87
CA ARG A 240 16.02 -17.09 -14.95
C ARG A 240 17.43 -16.80 -15.45
N GLY A 241 18.40 -17.21 -14.65
CA GLY A 241 19.82 -17.04 -14.89
C GLY A 241 20.32 -15.60 -14.73
N PRO A 242 21.64 -15.40 -14.65
CA PRO A 242 22.23 -14.13 -14.21
C PRO A 242 21.80 -12.90 -15.04
N ARG A 243 21.61 -13.05 -16.36
CA ARG A 243 21.21 -11.94 -17.25
C ARG A 243 19.80 -11.43 -17.00
N GLU A 244 18.83 -12.31 -16.80
CA GLU A 244 17.46 -11.88 -16.47
C GLU A 244 17.39 -11.34 -15.06
N ILE A 245 18.18 -11.91 -14.14
CA ILE A 245 18.27 -11.47 -12.75
C ILE A 245 18.82 -10.04 -12.69
N GLU A 246 19.92 -9.76 -13.38
CA GLU A 246 20.46 -8.40 -13.53
C GLU A 246 19.37 -7.43 -14.02
N ARG A 247 18.67 -7.79 -15.11
CA ARG A 247 17.58 -6.96 -15.67
C ARG A 247 16.46 -6.72 -14.66
N LEU A 248 16.04 -7.75 -13.91
CA LEU A 248 15.03 -7.61 -12.87
C LEU A 248 15.44 -6.55 -11.83
N PHE A 249 16.68 -6.63 -11.33
CA PHE A 249 17.17 -5.70 -10.32
C PHE A 249 17.48 -4.29 -10.85
N THR A 250 17.85 -4.15 -12.13
CA THR A 250 17.96 -2.81 -12.76
C THR A 250 16.61 -2.10 -12.87
N GLN A 251 15.50 -2.85 -12.99
CA GLN A 251 14.15 -2.30 -13.05
C GLN A 251 13.54 -2.03 -11.67
N MET A 252 14.05 -2.67 -10.62
CA MET A 252 13.66 -2.36 -9.26
C MET A 252 14.29 -1.04 -8.80
N PRO A 253 13.57 -0.22 -8.00
CA PRO A 253 14.16 0.88 -7.27
C PRO A 253 15.42 0.44 -6.51
N LEU A 254 16.37 1.36 -6.33
CA LEU A 254 17.54 1.07 -5.51
C LEU A 254 17.09 0.96 -4.05
N LEU A 255 17.48 -0.14 -3.39
CA LEU A 255 17.17 -0.41 -1.99
C LEU A 255 18.48 -0.47 -1.22
N ILE A 256 18.65 0.44 -0.27
CA ILE A 256 19.82 0.50 0.60
C ILE A 256 19.44 -0.08 1.96
N ALA A 257 20.14 -1.11 2.42
CA ALA A 257 19.80 -1.76 3.67
C ALA A 257 20.22 -0.92 4.88
N ILE A 258 19.32 -0.81 5.87
CA ILE A 258 19.66 -0.31 7.20
C ILE A 258 20.30 -1.48 7.94
N ARG A 259 21.62 -1.44 8.07
CA ARG A 259 22.44 -2.54 8.63
C ARG A 259 22.51 -2.44 10.15
N ASP A 260 21.36 -2.64 10.79
CA ASP A 260 21.21 -2.59 12.25
C ASP A 260 20.43 -3.81 12.75
N ASP A 261 20.91 -4.43 13.84
CA ASP A 261 20.34 -5.66 14.40
C ASP A 261 18.86 -5.52 14.83
N ALA A 262 18.39 -4.30 15.13
CA ALA A 262 16.99 -4.05 15.45
C ALA A 262 16.07 -4.08 14.21
N THR A 263 16.66 -4.02 13.01
CA THR A 263 15.96 -3.94 11.73
C THR A 263 16.41 -5.01 10.73
N SER A 264 17.41 -5.82 11.04
CA SER A 264 17.91 -6.90 10.21
C SER A 264 17.89 -8.22 10.99
N GLN A 265 17.35 -9.27 10.36
CA GLN A 265 17.29 -10.61 10.93
C GLN A 265 17.69 -11.65 9.88
N VAL A 266 18.52 -12.60 10.30
CA VAL A 266 18.91 -13.77 9.49
C VAL A 266 18.46 -15.03 10.21
N ASP A 267 17.63 -15.82 9.55
CA ASP A 267 17.20 -17.13 10.02
C ASP A 267 17.63 -18.19 9.00
N ILE A 268 18.27 -19.24 9.47
CA ILE A 268 18.51 -20.43 8.64
C ILE A 268 17.50 -21.48 9.07
N THR A 269 16.60 -21.84 8.16
CA THR A 269 15.50 -22.77 8.48
C THR A 269 15.87 -24.22 8.19
N SER A 270 16.83 -24.44 7.29
CA SER A 270 17.33 -25.76 6.91
C SER A 270 18.72 -25.66 6.30
N HIS A 271 19.53 -26.70 6.49
CA HIS A 271 20.86 -26.81 5.89
C HIS A 271 21.19 -28.27 5.58
N GLY A 272 22.04 -28.48 4.59
CA GLY A 272 22.57 -29.78 4.21
C GLY A 272 23.76 -29.64 3.26
N PRO A 273 24.35 -30.76 2.83
CA PRO A 273 25.55 -30.75 1.98
C PRO A 273 25.32 -30.14 0.59
N LEU A 274 24.07 -30.04 0.15
CA LEU A 274 23.69 -29.55 -1.18
C LEU A 274 23.08 -28.15 -1.17
N GLY A 275 22.80 -27.59 0.01
CA GLY A 275 22.12 -26.30 0.10
C GLY A 275 21.86 -25.84 1.53
N VAL A 276 21.85 -24.53 1.70
CA VAL A 276 21.45 -23.82 2.92
C VAL A 276 20.26 -22.94 2.59
N PHE A 277 19.18 -23.09 3.35
CA PHE A 277 17.99 -22.26 3.24
C PHE A 277 18.11 -21.08 4.20
N VAL A 278 18.30 -19.90 3.63
CA VAL A 278 18.51 -18.65 4.37
C VAL A 278 17.30 -17.75 4.17
N LYS A 279 16.71 -17.29 5.25
CA LYS A 279 15.71 -16.22 5.27
C LYS A 279 16.34 -14.98 5.88
N PHE A 280 16.35 -13.90 5.13
CA PHE A 280 16.88 -12.61 5.55
C PHE A 280 15.79 -11.57 5.49
N THR A 281 15.57 -10.82 6.57
CA THR A 281 14.62 -9.71 6.60
C THR A 281 15.37 -8.46 6.99
N THR A 282 15.19 -7.38 6.25
CA THR A 282 15.82 -6.11 6.60
C THR A 282 14.93 -4.92 6.25
N LEU A 283 15.07 -3.85 7.02
CA LEU A 283 14.54 -2.54 6.64
C LEU A 283 15.48 -1.92 5.59
N CYS A 284 14.92 -1.36 4.53
CA CYS A 284 15.64 -0.70 3.46
C CYS A 284 15.10 0.70 3.19
N LEU A 285 15.97 1.56 2.70
CA LEU A 285 15.66 2.86 2.12
C LEU A 285 15.50 2.72 0.60
N GLU A 286 14.33 3.04 0.09
CA GLU A 286 14.07 3.10 -1.35
C GLU A 286 14.50 4.45 -1.93
N VAL A 287 15.44 4.40 -2.88
CA VAL A 287 15.92 5.54 -3.66
C VAL A 287 15.36 5.43 -5.08
N VAL A 288 14.62 6.45 -5.54
CA VAL A 288 13.95 6.41 -6.86
C VAL A 288 14.96 6.71 -7.97
N SER A 289 14.94 5.91 -9.05
CA SER A 289 16.00 5.88 -10.08
C SER A 289 16.26 7.22 -10.80
N GLU A 290 15.25 8.05 -11.05
CA GLU A 290 15.43 9.40 -11.64
C GLU A 290 16.19 10.36 -10.71
N GLN A 291 16.24 10.04 -9.41
CA GLN A 291 16.83 10.84 -8.34
C GLN A 291 18.31 10.47 -8.07
N ALA A 292 18.80 9.36 -8.65
CA ALA A 292 20.19 8.92 -8.53
C ALA A 292 21.19 9.85 -9.25
N ILE A 293 20.70 10.80 -10.04
CA ILE A 293 21.50 11.78 -10.78
C ILE A 293 21.93 12.95 -9.87
N ASN A 294 21.20 13.22 -8.77
CA ASN A 294 21.45 14.33 -7.86
C ASN A 294 21.56 13.84 -6.41
N ARG A 295 22.75 13.33 -6.08
CA ARG A 295 23.00 12.68 -4.80
C ARG A 295 23.18 13.64 -3.61
N SER A 296 23.19 14.95 -3.85
CA SER A 296 23.55 15.98 -2.86
C SER A 296 22.37 16.61 -2.12
N SER A 297 21.15 16.08 -2.27
CA SER A 297 19.95 16.65 -1.65
C SER A 297 19.15 15.59 -0.90
N VAL A 298 19.08 15.75 0.42
CA VAL A 298 18.28 14.91 1.32
C VAL A 298 16.82 15.35 1.32
N LEU A 299 16.56 16.66 1.20
CA LEU A 299 15.24 17.24 1.36
C LEU A 299 14.35 16.94 0.15
N LEU A 300 14.88 16.91 -1.07
CA LEU A 300 14.13 16.53 -2.27
C LEU A 300 13.57 15.09 -2.23
N HIS A 301 14.26 14.20 -1.50
CA HIS A 301 14.27 12.78 -1.80
C HIS A 301 14.07 11.88 -0.57
N ALA A 302 13.28 12.32 0.42
CA ALA A 302 12.96 11.49 1.61
C ALA A 302 12.75 10.01 1.24
N PRO A 303 13.71 9.13 1.54
CA PRO A 303 13.67 7.76 1.04
C PRO A 303 12.50 7.03 1.68
N ILE A 304 11.81 6.22 0.89
CA ILE A 304 10.67 5.46 1.39
C ILE A 304 11.19 4.21 2.09
N ALA A 305 10.88 4.06 3.38
CA ALA A 305 11.24 2.84 4.09
C ALA A 305 10.43 1.64 3.59
N ARG A 306 11.12 0.53 3.30
CA ARG A 306 10.56 -0.74 2.84
C ARG A 306 11.11 -1.89 3.66
N TRP A 307 10.23 -2.78 4.10
CA TRP A 307 10.67 -4.09 4.59
C TRP A 307 10.96 -4.98 3.39
N VAL A 308 12.13 -5.60 3.38
CA VAL A 308 12.55 -6.54 2.34
C VAL A 308 12.86 -7.86 3.00
N GLN A 309 12.10 -8.89 2.64
CA GLN A 309 12.35 -10.26 3.06
C GLN A 309 12.87 -11.06 1.86
N ARG A 310 14.07 -11.61 1.96
CA ARG A 310 14.70 -12.46 0.94
C ARG A 310 14.78 -13.88 1.48
N THR A 311 14.22 -14.82 0.74
CA THR A 311 14.30 -16.25 1.04
C THR A 311 15.15 -16.89 -0.03
N MET A 312 16.27 -17.49 0.35
CA MET A 312 17.30 -17.96 -0.57
C MET A 312 17.65 -19.42 -0.32
N ILE A 313 17.87 -20.16 -1.40
CA ILE A 313 18.58 -21.44 -1.39
C ILE A 313 19.99 -21.17 -1.91
N VAL A 314 20.97 -21.32 -1.02
CA VAL A 314 22.38 -21.02 -1.30
C VAL A 314 23.18 -22.31 -1.30
N GLN A 315 24.00 -22.53 -2.32
CA GLN A 315 24.96 -23.63 -2.31
C GLN A 315 26.03 -23.36 -1.24
N PRO A 316 26.35 -24.35 -0.39
CA PRO A 316 27.34 -24.16 0.66
C PRO A 316 28.74 -23.89 0.07
N PRO A 317 29.70 -23.46 0.91
CA PRO A 317 31.09 -23.35 0.51
C PRO A 317 31.61 -24.64 -0.16
N PRO A 318 32.51 -24.53 -1.16
CA PRO A 318 33.15 -23.32 -1.65
C PRO A 318 32.37 -22.58 -2.76
N VAL A 319 31.19 -23.06 -3.16
CA VAL A 319 30.48 -22.51 -4.32
C VAL A 319 29.83 -21.18 -3.98
N GLU A 320 29.10 -21.11 -2.86
CA GLU A 320 28.50 -19.87 -2.33
C GLU A 320 27.63 -19.09 -3.33
N LYS A 321 26.82 -19.82 -4.12
CA LYS A 321 25.92 -19.23 -5.11
C LYS A 321 24.45 -19.45 -4.78
N ILE A 322 23.63 -18.47 -5.10
CA ILE A 322 22.18 -18.54 -4.97
C ILE A 322 21.63 -19.34 -6.15
N VAL A 323 20.84 -20.37 -5.85
CA VAL A 323 20.16 -21.20 -6.85
C VAL A 323 18.68 -20.81 -6.96
N ASN A 324 18.06 -20.42 -5.85
CA ASN A 324 16.70 -19.90 -5.88
C ASN A 324 16.56 -18.76 -4.89
N GLU A 325 15.79 -17.75 -5.27
CA GLU A 325 15.48 -16.63 -4.40
C GLU A 325 14.06 -16.12 -4.58
N ASP A 326 13.37 -15.91 -3.47
CA ASP A 326 12.10 -15.22 -3.40
C ASP A 326 12.26 -13.93 -2.59
N ILE A 327 12.01 -12.79 -3.23
CA ILE A 327 12.12 -11.45 -2.62
C ILE A 327 10.72 -10.95 -2.34
N CYS A 328 10.39 -10.63 -1.10
CA CYS A 328 9.12 -10.03 -0.73
C CYS A 328 9.33 -8.58 -0.27
N VAL A 329 8.75 -7.64 -1.00
CA VAL A 329 8.79 -6.21 -0.65
C VAL A 329 7.49 -5.82 0.05
N ILE A 330 7.62 -5.22 1.22
CA ILE A 330 6.53 -4.96 2.15
C ILE A 330 6.55 -3.46 2.51
N PRO A 331 5.41 -2.75 2.39
CA PRO A 331 5.32 -1.36 2.84
C PRO A 331 5.46 -1.28 4.37
N VAL A 332 6.20 -0.29 4.87
CA VAL A 332 6.35 -0.04 6.31
C VAL A 332 5.16 0.80 6.80
N SER A 333 4.51 0.37 7.87
CA SER A 333 3.40 1.12 8.49
C SER A 333 3.91 2.40 9.18
N GLU A 334 3.04 3.41 9.30
CA GLU A 334 3.35 4.68 10.00
C GLU A 334 3.91 4.43 11.42
N GLN A 335 3.35 3.47 12.15
CA GLN A 335 3.81 3.09 13.50
C GLN A 335 5.25 2.55 13.49
N MET A 336 5.59 1.73 12.49
CA MET A 336 6.92 1.14 12.38
C MET A 336 7.94 2.17 11.87
N GLN A 337 7.54 3.09 10.99
CA GLN A 337 8.38 4.22 10.59
C GLN A 337 8.73 5.09 11.80
N TYR A 338 7.74 5.42 12.64
CA TYR A 338 7.97 6.17 13.88
C TYR A 338 8.91 5.42 14.84
N LYS A 339 8.69 4.10 15.02
CA LYS A 339 9.53 3.26 15.89
C LYS A 339 11.01 3.28 15.49
N TYR A 340 11.30 3.33 14.19
CA TYR A 340 12.66 3.24 13.65
C TYR A 340 13.16 4.58 13.06
N ALA A 341 12.52 5.70 13.38
CA ALA A 341 12.80 7.00 12.77
C ALA A 341 14.27 7.43 12.89
N ASN A 342 14.89 7.20 14.06
CA ASN A 342 16.30 7.53 14.29
C ASN A 342 17.25 6.73 13.38
N LEU A 343 17.06 5.41 13.29
CA LEU A 343 17.88 4.54 12.44
C LEU A 343 17.70 4.87 10.96
N ILE A 344 16.48 5.20 10.55
CA ILE A 344 16.18 5.69 9.20
C ILE A 344 16.99 6.95 8.95
N ARG A 345 16.85 7.97 9.80
CA ARG A 345 17.54 9.27 9.68
C ARG A 345 19.05 9.11 9.60
N GLU A 346 19.66 8.36 10.52
CA GLU A 346 21.12 8.10 10.53
C GLU A 346 21.59 7.40 9.25
N SER A 347 20.80 6.45 8.73
CA SER A 347 21.12 5.76 7.48
C SER A 347 21.01 6.68 6.27
N VAL A 348 20.04 7.61 6.26
CA VAL A 348 19.94 8.65 5.23
C VAL A 348 21.16 9.57 5.29
N GLU A 349 21.50 10.10 6.46
CA GLU A 349 22.64 11.00 6.66
C GLU A 349 23.95 10.34 6.18
N LYS A 350 24.18 9.07 6.56
CA LYS A 350 25.35 8.31 6.12
C LYS A 350 25.39 8.13 4.60
N TRP A 351 24.26 7.83 3.97
CA TRP A 351 24.20 7.68 2.52
C TRP A 351 24.56 8.99 1.79
N VAL A 352 24.05 10.11 2.28
CA VAL A 352 24.29 11.44 1.71
C VAL A 352 25.76 11.83 1.82
N LEU A 353 26.37 11.60 2.99
CA LEU A 353 27.80 11.86 3.19
C LEU A 353 28.68 11.04 2.22
N LEU A 354 28.35 9.77 1.99
CA LEU A 354 29.07 8.94 1.00
C LEU A 354 28.88 9.45 -0.43
N ALA A 355 27.72 10.01 -0.73
CA ALA A 355 27.38 10.59 -2.02
C ALA A 355 28.13 11.90 -2.31
N GLU A 356 28.38 12.72 -1.29
CA GLU A 356 29.14 13.98 -1.40
C GLU A 356 30.65 13.75 -1.62
N MET A 357 31.17 12.58 -1.24
CA MET A 357 32.59 12.23 -1.43
C MET A 357 32.92 11.74 -2.84
N GLU A 358 31.92 11.42 -3.68
CA GLU A 358 32.16 11.12 -5.09
C GLU A 358 32.29 12.42 -5.90
N PRO A 359 33.31 12.57 -6.77
CA PRO A 359 33.49 13.78 -7.56
C PRO A 359 32.28 13.98 -8.48
N SER A 360 31.44 14.94 -8.12
CA SER A 360 30.22 15.26 -8.85
C SER A 360 30.55 15.70 -10.28
N LYS A 361 29.81 15.15 -11.25
CA LYS A 361 29.75 15.73 -12.59
C LYS A 361 29.24 17.15 -12.43
N GLN A 362 30.05 18.14 -12.81
CA GLN A 362 29.68 19.56 -12.81
C GLN A 362 28.32 19.74 -13.50
N ARG A 363 27.32 20.21 -12.75
CA ARG A 363 26.04 20.68 -13.28
C ARG A 363 26.30 21.81 -14.28
N THR A 364 25.78 21.69 -15.50
CA THR A 364 25.74 22.77 -16.49
C THR A 364 24.77 23.84 -16.00
N LYS A 365 25.30 24.99 -15.59
CA LYS A 365 24.56 26.16 -15.09
C LYS A 365 23.89 26.94 -16.24
N GLU A 366 22.76 26.48 -16.76
CA GLU A 366 22.09 27.22 -17.86
C GLU A 366 20.81 27.99 -17.49
N ASN A 367 20.24 27.87 -16.28
CA ASN A 367 19.10 28.70 -15.86
C ASN A 367 19.02 28.89 -14.34
N ASP A 368 19.98 29.60 -13.77
CA ASP A 368 19.96 29.92 -12.33
C ASP A 368 19.08 31.16 -12.10
N PRO A 369 18.02 31.11 -11.25
CA PRO A 369 17.13 32.26 -11.04
C PRO A 369 17.87 33.43 -10.39
N SER A 370 17.42 34.65 -10.69
CA SER A 370 17.97 35.88 -10.12
C SER A 370 17.80 35.92 -8.59
N ASN A 371 18.65 36.68 -7.88
CA ASN A 371 18.59 36.78 -6.42
C ASN A 371 17.21 37.22 -5.90
N GLU A 372 16.52 38.07 -6.65
CA GLU A 372 15.19 38.56 -6.30
C GLU A 372 14.12 37.46 -6.46
N GLU A 373 14.18 36.68 -7.54
CA GLU A 373 13.31 35.50 -7.73
C GLU A 373 13.57 34.41 -6.68
N ARG A 374 14.84 34.22 -6.28
CA ARG A 374 15.21 33.28 -5.22
C ARG A 374 14.56 33.66 -3.89
N GLU A 375 14.53 34.94 -3.56
CA GLU A 375 13.96 35.44 -2.31
C GLU A 375 12.42 35.36 -2.30
N ILE A 376 11.78 35.62 -3.44
CA ILE A 376 10.33 35.42 -3.64
C ILE A 376 9.97 33.95 -3.44
N LYS A 377 10.64 33.03 -4.15
CA LYS A 377 10.38 31.59 -4.03
C LYS A 377 10.64 31.06 -2.62
N THR A 378 11.71 31.51 -1.97
CA THR A 378 12.04 31.14 -0.58
C THR A 378 10.94 31.57 0.38
N THR A 379 10.39 32.77 0.18
CA THR A 379 9.29 33.29 1.01
C THR A 379 8.01 32.50 0.78
N GLU A 380 7.71 32.14 -0.47
CA GLU A 380 6.56 31.30 -0.81
C GLU A 380 6.64 29.93 -0.13
N VAL A 381 7.76 29.20 -0.28
CA VAL A 381 7.96 27.89 0.37
C VAL A 381 7.89 28.01 1.89
N SER A 382 8.55 29.01 2.48
CA SER A 382 8.51 29.24 3.94
C SER A 382 7.08 29.48 4.43
N SER A 383 6.28 30.27 3.70
CA SER A 383 4.90 30.56 4.07
C SER A 383 3.96 29.35 3.99
N VAL A 384 4.16 28.47 3.00
CA VAL A 384 3.31 27.29 2.78
C VAL A 384 3.67 26.15 3.73
N THR A 385 4.96 25.99 4.03
CA THR A 385 5.48 24.86 4.80
C THR A 385 5.63 25.16 6.30
N GLY A 386 5.68 26.44 6.68
CA GLY A 386 6.00 26.88 8.05
C GLY A 386 7.48 26.74 8.40
N MET A 387 8.32 26.34 7.44
CA MET A 387 9.77 26.28 7.64
C MET A 387 10.38 27.68 7.73
N ASN A 388 11.49 27.80 8.46
CA ASN A 388 12.29 29.00 8.45
C ASN A 388 12.90 29.24 7.05
N ARG A 389 13.42 30.45 6.83
CA ARG A 389 13.93 30.87 5.51
C ARG A 389 15.16 30.09 5.05
N ASP A 390 16.02 29.68 5.98
CA ASP A 390 17.26 28.98 5.64
C ASP A 390 16.96 27.57 5.14
N PHE A 391 16.10 26.82 5.82
CA PHE A 391 15.65 25.50 5.38
C PHE A 391 14.76 25.56 4.12
N SER A 392 13.96 26.62 3.97
CA SER A 392 13.16 26.84 2.76
C SER A 392 14.05 27.12 1.54
N ARG A 393 15.11 27.91 1.72
CA ARG A 393 16.11 28.18 0.68
C ARG A 393 16.87 26.91 0.32
N GLN A 394 17.33 26.17 1.33
CA GLN A 394 18.04 24.91 1.12
C GLN A 394 17.16 23.92 0.34
N CYS A 395 15.89 23.78 0.72
CA CYS A 395 14.95 22.93 0.00
C CYS A 395 14.80 23.36 -1.47
N LEU A 396 14.74 24.67 -1.77
CA LEU A 396 14.69 25.17 -3.14
C LEU A 396 15.98 24.97 -3.93
N GLU A 397 17.15 25.25 -3.33
CA GLU A 397 18.46 25.02 -3.96
C GLU A 397 18.64 23.56 -4.34
N GLU A 398 18.18 22.69 -3.45
CA GLU A 398 18.11 21.26 -3.65
C GLU A 398 17.16 20.93 -4.82
N CYS A 399 15.95 21.51 -4.85
CA CYS A 399 14.90 21.31 -5.87
C CYS A 399 15.07 22.05 -7.21
N ASP A 400 16.28 22.46 -7.60
CA ASP A 400 16.50 23.25 -8.82
C ASP A 400 15.61 24.51 -8.90
N TRP A 401 15.29 25.09 -7.73
CA TRP A 401 14.39 26.23 -7.56
C TRP A 401 12.96 26.01 -8.09
N ASP A 402 12.49 24.77 -8.19
CA ASP A 402 11.09 24.43 -8.45
C ASP A 402 10.29 24.42 -7.12
N VAL A 403 9.32 25.32 -7.02
CA VAL A 403 8.49 25.52 -5.82
C VAL A 403 7.55 24.33 -5.58
N GLU A 404 6.94 23.76 -6.63
CA GLU A 404 6.03 22.62 -6.48
C GLU A 404 6.82 21.37 -6.07
N ALA A 405 8.00 21.17 -6.66
CA ALA A 405 8.90 20.10 -6.28
C ALA A 405 9.35 20.24 -4.81
N ALA A 406 9.70 21.45 -4.37
CA ALA A 406 10.12 21.76 -3.00
C ALA A 406 9.01 21.55 -1.96
N ILE A 407 7.77 21.97 -2.27
CA ILE A 407 6.63 21.74 -1.37
C ILE A 407 6.29 20.24 -1.31
N SER A 408 6.32 19.54 -2.45
CA SER A 408 6.10 18.09 -2.50
C SER A 408 7.17 17.33 -1.70
N ALA A 409 8.43 17.75 -1.82
CA ALA A 409 9.56 17.25 -1.08
C ALA A 409 9.39 17.47 0.43
N PHE A 410 9.08 18.69 0.86
CA PHE A 410 8.78 19.02 2.26
C PHE A 410 7.72 18.10 2.85
N HIS A 411 6.57 17.93 2.19
CA HIS A 411 5.51 17.07 2.71
C HIS A 411 5.95 15.61 2.85
N ARG A 412 6.82 15.12 1.95
CA ARG A 412 7.41 13.78 2.08
C ARG A 412 8.32 13.69 3.31
N VAL A 413 9.27 14.61 3.46
CA VAL A 413 10.23 14.63 4.59
C VAL A 413 9.50 14.81 5.93
N GLN A 414 8.50 15.69 5.96
CA GLN A 414 7.64 15.91 7.13
C GLN A 414 6.83 14.65 7.47
N SER A 415 6.24 13.98 6.47
CA SER A 415 5.51 12.72 6.69
C SER A 415 6.42 11.58 7.15
N ALA A 416 7.72 11.63 6.80
CA ALA A 416 8.73 10.69 7.25
C ALA A 416 9.31 11.04 8.64
N GLY A 417 8.93 12.16 9.24
CA GLY A 417 9.44 12.60 10.54
C GLY A 417 10.93 12.97 10.52
N LEU A 418 11.45 13.38 9.36
CA LEU A 418 12.88 13.63 9.15
C LEU A 418 13.27 15.11 9.27
N LEU A 419 12.30 16.02 9.45
CA LEU A 419 12.59 17.44 9.65
C LEU A 419 12.93 17.72 11.13
N PRO A 420 14.08 18.36 11.42
CA PRO A 420 14.42 18.76 12.79
C PRO A 420 13.52 19.92 13.25
N ASP A 421 13.27 20.04 14.55
CA ASP A 421 12.44 21.11 15.12
C ASP A 421 12.95 22.51 14.77
N LEU A 422 14.27 22.66 14.63
CA LEU A 422 14.94 23.91 14.21
C LEU A 422 14.56 24.36 12.80
N ALA A 423 14.02 23.47 11.96
CA ALA A 423 13.59 23.81 10.60
C ALA A 423 12.32 24.66 10.57
N PHE A 424 11.58 24.75 11.67
CA PHE A 424 10.31 25.46 11.74
C PHE A 424 10.44 26.82 12.45
N ILE A 425 9.60 27.76 12.02
CA ILE A 425 9.48 29.06 12.71
C ILE A 425 8.78 28.79 14.05
N GLN A 426 9.47 29.05 15.15
CA GLN A 426 8.92 28.94 16.51
C GLN A 426 7.88 30.01 16.82
#